data_AF-A0A9J6GJS4-F1
#
_entry.id   AF-A0A9J6GJS4-F1
#
_cell.length_a   1.000
_cell.length_b   1.000
_cell.length_c   1.000
_cell.angle_alpha   90.00
_cell.angle_beta   90.00
_cell.angle_gamma   90.00
#
_symmetry.space_group_name_H-M   'P 1'
#
loop_
_entity.id
_entity.type
_entity.pdbx_description
1 polymer ?
#
loop_
_entity_poly.entity_id
_entity_poly.type
_entity_poly.pdbx_seq_one_letter_code
_entity_poly.pdbx_strand_id
1 'polypeptide(L)'
;MRDMYTNKDLFAHSQQQRANAWLYHDSKLLNDRDRIRALGFRTNLAPTRTLYNKHASDPAARDCRRCGERPETAFHILQECEVINLSRQERCNFVSRQIARLGKEKVPGATVTEEKVITTKEGVHLKPDLVLQVGEEVVIVYVAVT
;
A
#
# COMPACT_ATOMS: atom_id res chain seq x y z
N MET A 1 -6.64 -24.57 3.22
CA MET A 1 -7.28 -23.37 3.80
C MET A 1 -6.57 -22.17 3.20
N ARG A 2 -7.20 -21.40 2.32
CA ARG A 2 -6.58 -20.19 1.76
C ARG A 2 -6.67 -19.12 2.86
N ASP A 3 -5.54 -18.69 3.39
CA ASP A 3 -5.51 -17.44 4.15
C ASP A 3 -5.91 -16.33 3.19
N MET A 4 -7.19 -15.99 3.25
CA MET A 4 -7.76 -14.87 2.55
C MET A 4 -7.11 -13.65 3.18
N TYR A 5 -6.17 -13.03 2.45
CA TYR A 5 -5.49 -11.80 2.85
C TYR A 5 -6.56 -10.72 3.10
N THR A 6 -7.03 -10.64 4.35
CA THR A 6 -8.10 -9.74 4.78
C THR A 6 -7.46 -8.43 5.21
N ASN A 7 -6.75 -7.78 4.29
CA ASN A 7 -6.22 -6.44 4.51
C ASN A 7 -7.35 -5.40 4.41
N LYS A 8 -8.41 -5.60 5.20
CA LYS A 8 -9.54 -4.68 5.36
C LYS A 8 -9.19 -3.49 6.25
N ASP A 9 -8.07 -3.56 6.95
CA ASP A 9 -7.58 -2.48 7.79
C ASP A 9 -6.38 -1.80 7.12
N LEU A 10 -6.69 -0.76 6.33
CA LEU A 10 -5.72 0.12 5.66
C LEU A 10 -4.59 0.60 6.61
N PHE A 11 -4.85 0.57 7.92
CA PHE A 11 -3.97 1.05 8.97
C PHE A 11 -3.61 -0.02 10.01
N ALA A 12 -3.62 -1.31 9.64
CA ALA A 12 -3.27 -2.43 10.52
C ALA A 12 -1.91 -2.26 11.26
N HIS A 13 -0.99 -1.50 10.67
CA HIS A 13 0.34 -1.22 11.24
C HIS A 13 0.46 0.16 11.90
N SER A 14 -0.64 0.86 12.16
CA SER A 14 -0.66 2.20 12.79
C SER A 14 -0.05 2.23 14.19
N GLN A 15 -0.07 1.11 14.91
CA GLN A 15 0.54 0.99 16.24
C GLN A 15 2.04 0.66 16.20
N GLN A 16 2.59 0.34 15.03
CA GLN A 16 4.00 -0.04 14.92
C GLN A 16 4.87 1.20 14.80
N GLN A 17 5.76 1.41 15.77
CA GLN A 17 6.65 2.57 15.82
C GLN A 17 7.43 2.76 14.50
N ARG A 18 8.05 1.70 13.98
CA ARG A 18 8.81 1.74 12.72
C ARG A 18 7.95 2.11 11.50
N ALA A 19 6.69 1.68 11.46
CA ALA A 19 5.78 1.98 10.38
C ALA A 19 5.34 3.47 10.35
N ASN A 20 5.62 4.23 11.42
CA ASN A 20 5.31 5.66 11.51
C ASN A 20 6.56 6.55 11.64
N ALA A 21 7.77 5.98 11.63
CA ALA A 21 9.00 6.76 11.82
C ALA A 21 9.19 7.88 10.78
N TRP A 22 8.68 7.67 9.56
CA TRP A 22 8.68 8.67 8.49
C TRP A 22 7.80 9.90 8.77
N LEU A 23 6.84 9.80 9.70
CA LEU A 23 5.95 10.88 10.15
C LEU A 23 6.55 11.72 11.28
N TYR A 24 7.70 11.35 11.84
CA TYR A 24 8.28 12.10 12.94
C TYR A 24 8.67 13.52 12.52
N HIS A 25 8.61 14.45 13.47
CA HIS A 25 8.87 15.88 13.22
C HIS A 25 10.31 16.14 12.75
N ASP A 26 11.25 15.30 13.16
CA ASP A 26 12.68 15.34 12.83
C ASP A 26 13.04 14.51 11.58
N SER A 27 12.09 13.76 11.03
CA SER A 27 12.26 13.05 9.76
C SER A 27 12.45 14.03 8.61
N LYS A 28 13.58 13.90 7.90
CA LYS A 28 13.90 14.65 6.67
C LYS A 28 13.25 14.06 5.41
N LEU A 29 12.45 13.00 5.54
CA LEU A 29 11.82 12.33 4.41
C LEU A 29 10.63 13.11 3.84
N LEU A 30 10.01 13.97 4.65
CA LEU A 30 8.87 14.81 4.27
C LEU A 30 9.09 16.25 4.71
N ASN A 31 8.65 17.19 3.87
CA ASN A 31 8.41 18.56 4.31
C ASN A 31 7.15 18.63 5.20
N ASP A 32 6.97 19.73 5.92
CA ASP A 32 5.86 19.88 6.88
C ASP A 32 4.47 19.76 6.22
N ARG A 33 4.31 20.28 5.00
CA ARG A 33 3.05 20.19 4.25
C ARG A 33 2.69 18.73 3.96
N ASP A 34 3.64 17.94 3.49
CA ASP A 34 3.40 16.53 3.17
C ASP A 34 3.24 15.71 4.44
N ARG A 35 3.92 16.06 5.54
CA ARG A 35 3.70 15.44 6.85
C ARG A 35 2.27 15.65 7.36
N ILE A 36 1.73 16.87 7.26
CA ILE A 36 0.34 17.14 7.66
C ILE A 36 -0.65 16.31 6.83
N ARG A 37 -0.45 16.25 5.50
CA ARG A 37 -1.29 15.44 4.61
C ARG A 37 -1.22 13.97 4.99
N ALA A 38 -0.02 13.46 5.19
CA ALA A 38 0.23 12.09 5.56
C ALA A 38 -0.42 11.70 6.90
N LEU A 39 -0.35 12.59 7.90
CA LEU A 39 -1.08 12.42 9.15
C LEU A 39 -2.58 12.35 8.90
N GLY A 40 -3.13 13.26 8.10
CA GLY A 40 -4.55 13.25 7.72
C GLY A 40 -4.98 11.94 7.05
N PHE A 41 -4.15 11.38 6.16
CA PHE A 41 -4.40 10.05 5.61
C PHE A 41 -4.33 8.96 6.68
N ARG A 42 -3.27 8.96 7.51
CA ARG A 42 -3.02 7.93 8.54
C ARG A 42 -4.08 7.88 9.63
N THR A 43 -4.71 9.01 9.95
CA THR A 43 -5.77 9.11 10.95
C THR A 43 -7.17 9.10 10.32
N ASN A 44 -7.30 8.73 9.04
CA ASN A 44 -8.57 8.71 8.30
C ASN A 44 -9.34 10.06 8.33
N LEU A 45 -8.61 11.17 8.35
CA LEU A 45 -9.13 12.54 8.27
C LEU A 45 -8.95 13.15 6.87
N ALA A 46 -8.55 12.34 5.89
CA ALA A 46 -8.45 12.79 4.51
C ALA A 46 -9.82 13.29 4.00
N PRO A 47 -9.84 14.35 3.19
CA PRO A 47 -11.06 15.04 2.73
C PRO A 47 -11.89 14.20 1.75
N THR A 48 -12.64 13.23 2.27
CA THR A 48 -13.51 12.34 1.49
C THR A 48 -14.97 12.78 1.56
N ARG A 49 -15.79 12.44 0.56
CA ARG A 49 -17.23 12.72 0.64
C ARG A 49 -17.90 12.03 1.82
N THR A 50 -17.49 10.81 2.19
CA THR A 50 -18.08 10.14 3.36
C THR A 50 -17.83 10.93 4.65
N LEU A 51 -16.64 11.54 4.78
CA LEU A 51 -16.31 12.37 5.94
C LEU A 51 -17.14 13.67 5.96
N TYR A 52 -17.21 14.39 4.84
CA TYR A 52 -17.91 15.67 4.77
C TYR A 52 -19.43 15.56 4.75
N ASN A 53 -19.97 14.51 4.15
CA ASN A 53 -21.41 14.29 3.96
C ASN A 53 -21.97 13.23 4.91
N LYS A 54 -21.32 13.03 6.07
CA LYS A 54 -21.72 12.05 7.09
C LYS A 54 -23.19 12.18 7.49
N HIS A 55 -23.70 13.41 7.55
CA HIS A 55 -25.09 13.73 7.93
C HIS A 55 -25.95 14.20 6.76
N ALA A 56 -25.49 14.06 5.51
CA ALA A 56 -26.30 14.42 4.35
C ALA A 56 -27.55 13.54 4.27
N SER A 57 -28.69 14.18 3.98
CA SER A 57 -29.99 13.51 3.79
C SER A 57 -30.01 12.66 2.53
N ASP A 58 -29.29 13.08 1.48
CA ASP A 58 -29.09 12.30 0.26
C ASP A 58 -27.89 11.33 0.44
N PRO A 59 -28.10 10.01 0.40
CA PRO A 59 -27.03 9.03 0.48
C PRO A 59 -26.00 9.18 -0.65
N ALA A 60 -26.43 9.57 -1.85
CA ALA A 60 -25.55 9.71 -3.01
C ALA A 60 -24.53 10.85 -2.85
N ALA A 61 -24.78 11.77 -1.92
CA ALA A 61 -23.80 12.79 -1.54
C ALA A 61 -22.48 12.19 -1.00
N ARG A 62 -22.47 10.92 -0.60
CA ARG A 62 -21.29 10.20 -0.10
C ARG A 62 -20.55 9.43 -1.19
N ASP A 63 -21.12 9.25 -2.39
CA ASP A 63 -20.56 8.38 -3.43
C ASP A 63 -19.29 8.94 -4.06
N CYS A 64 -18.35 8.04 -4.39
CA CYS A 64 -17.07 8.34 -5.00
C CYS A 64 -17.19 9.36 -6.12
N ARG A 65 -16.45 10.48 -6.03
CA ARG A 65 -16.45 11.54 -7.05
C ARG A 65 -15.90 11.06 -8.40
N ARG A 66 -15.20 9.91 -8.41
CA ARG A 66 -14.55 9.35 -9.59
C ARG A 66 -15.40 8.25 -10.24
N CYS A 67 -15.71 7.18 -9.50
CA CYS A 67 -16.45 6.05 -10.07
C CYS A 67 -17.96 6.09 -9.80
N GLY A 68 -18.44 6.79 -8.76
CA GLY A 68 -19.86 6.81 -8.40
C GLY A 68 -20.42 5.51 -7.79
N GLU A 69 -19.67 4.40 -7.82
CA GLU A 69 -20.18 3.06 -7.48
C GLU A 69 -20.27 2.74 -5.97
N ARG A 70 -19.51 3.44 -5.12
CA ARG A 70 -19.45 3.18 -3.67
C ARG A 70 -19.18 4.47 -2.88
N PRO A 71 -19.46 4.50 -1.56
CA PRO A 71 -19.10 5.62 -0.71
C PRO A 71 -17.61 5.97 -0.80
N GLU A 72 -17.31 7.25 -0.99
CA GLU A 72 -15.95 7.76 -1.06
C GLU A 72 -15.32 7.72 0.33
N THR A 73 -14.51 6.69 0.58
CA THR A 73 -13.65 6.56 1.76
C THR A 73 -12.19 6.52 1.32
N ALA A 74 -11.25 6.73 2.25
CA ALA A 74 -9.82 6.57 1.93
C ALA A 74 -9.53 5.15 1.43
N PHE A 75 -10.13 4.14 2.06
CA PHE A 75 -10.03 2.74 1.63
C PHE A 75 -10.58 2.53 0.21
N HIS A 76 -11.79 3.03 -0.07
CA HIS A 76 -12.37 2.92 -1.41
C HIS A 76 -11.47 3.56 -2.45
N ILE A 77 -11.04 4.82 -2.24
CA ILE A 77 -10.16 5.51 -3.17
C ILE A 77 -8.90 4.67 -3.37
N LEU A 78 -8.19 4.31 -2.31
CA LEU A 78 -6.81 3.81 -2.40
C LEU A 78 -6.72 2.32 -2.75
N GLN A 79 -7.75 1.52 -2.45
CA GLN A 79 -7.72 0.05 -2.63
C GLN A 79 -8.73 -0.50 -3.62
N GLU A 80 -9.90 0.13 -3.78
CA GLU A 80 -11.03 -0.49 -4.51
C GLU A 80 -11.47 0.27 -5.76
N CYS A 81 -11.19 1.58 -5.84
CA CYS A 81 -11.69 2.41 -6.92
C CYS A 81 -11.04 2.01 -8.24
N GLU A 82 -11.85 1.47 -9.15
CA GLU A 82 -11.41 0.98 -10.46
C GLU A 82 -10.74 2.06 -11.31
N VAL A 83 -11.23 3.31 -11.19
CA VAL A 83 -10.70 4.47 -11.92
C VAL A 83 -9.23 4.73 -11.58
N ILE A 84 -8.79 4.39 -10.35
CA ILE A 84 -7.40 4.61 -9.93
C ILE A 84 -6.57 3.33 -9.88
N ASN A 85 -7.12 2.17 -10.28
CA ASN A 85 -6.48 0.88 -10.15
C ASN A 85 -5.12 0.83 -10.89
N LEU A 86 -5.06 1.38 -12.10
CA LEU A 86 -3.80 1.48 -12.86
C LEU A 86 -2.76 2.32 -12.09
N SER A 87 -3.12 3.51 -11.62
CA SER A 87 -2.21 4.36 -10.85
C SER A 87 -1.78 3.71 -9.53
N ARG A 88 -2.64 2.89 -8.91
CA ARG A 88 -2.29 2.09 -7.73
C ARG A 88 -1.25 1.03 -8.07
N GLN A 89 -1.44 0.29 -9.16
CA GLN A 89 -0.46 -0.70 -9.65
C GLN A 89 0.87 -0.05 -9.99
N GLU A 90 0.86 1.10 -10.65
CA GLU A 90 2.08 1.86 -10.95
C GLU A 90 2.84 2.27 -9.69
N ARG A 91 2.15 2.69 -8.63
CA ARG A 91 2.76 3.01 -7.33
C ARG A 91 3.36 1.78 -6.66
N CYS A 92 2.64 0.66 -6.63
CA CYS A 92 3.16 -0.60 -6.09
C CYS A 92 4.42 -1.05 -6.86
N ASN A 93 4.37 -1.02 -8.18
CA ASN A 93 5.50 -1.41 -9.03
C ASN A 93 6.68 -0.46 -8.86
N PHE A 94 6.42 0.85 -8.68
CA PHE A 94 7.48 1.82 -8.38
C PHE A 94 8.18 1.49 -7.05
N VAL A 95 7.42 1.28 -5.97
CA VAL A 95 7.97 0.94 -4.65
C VAL A 95 8.72 -0.40 -4.70
N SER A 96 8.16 -1.40 -5.38
CA SER A 96 8.79 -2.69 -5.61
C SER A 96 10.17 -2.53 -6.28
N ARG A 97 10.27 -1.76 -7.37
CA ARG A 97 11.55 -1.46 -8.02
C ARG A 97 12.54 -0.73 -7.11
N GLN A 98 12.07 0.17 -6.24
CA GLN A 98 12.96 0.84 -5.29
C GLN A 98 13.52 -0.12 -4.23
N ILE A 99 12.69 -1.02 -3.70
CA ILE A 99 13.13 -2.08 -2.78
C ILE A 99 14.15 -2.98 -3.48
N ALA A 100 13.87 -3.38 -4.73
CA ALA A 100 14.78 -4.20 -5.51
C ALA A 100 16.14 -3.53 -5.71
N ARG A 101 16.13 -2.26 -6.10
CA ARG A 101 17.34 -1.44 -6.26
C ARG A 101 18.14 -1.36 -4.96
N LEU A 102 17.48 -1.03 -3.85
CA LEU A 102 18.14 -0.94 -2.54
C LEU A 102 18.68 -2.30 -2.07
N GLY A 103 17.97 -3.40 -2.31
CA GLY A 103 18.45 -4.74 -2.03
C GLY A 103 19.75 -5.06 -2.76
N LYS A 104 19.81 -4.77 -4.07
CA LYS A 104 21.02 -4.96 -4.90
C LYS A 104 22.19 -4.07 -4.44
N GLU A 105 21.92 -2.82 -4.07
CA GLU A 105 22.95 -1.84 -3.71
C GLU A 105 23.47 -1.98 -2.27
N LYS A 106 22.60 -2.35 -1.32
CA LYS A 106 22.87 -2.22 0.12
C LYS A 106 23.04 -3.55 0.85
N VAL A 107 22.73 -4.68 0.19
CA VAL A 107 22.82 -6.01 0.81
C VAL A 107 23.82 -6.85 0.02
N PRO A 108 25.09 -6.90 0.45
CA PRO A 108 26.12 -7.69 -0.22
C PRO A 108 25.71 -9.17 -0.34
N GLY A 109 25.91 -9.75 -1.51
CA GLY A 109 25.53 -11.15 -1.78
C GLY A 109 24.02 -11.37 -1.99
N ALA A 110 23.20 -10.32 -1.98
CA ALA A 110 21.77 -10.46 -2.25
C ALA A 110 21.50 -10.78 -3.72
N THR A 111 20.68 -11.81 -3.94
CA THR A 111 20.03 -12.06 -5.23
C THR A 111 18.60 -11.53 -5.16
N VAL A 112 18.24 -10.68 -6.12
CA VAL A 112 16.92 -10.03 -6.16
C VAL A 112 16.20 -10.46 -7.42
N THR A 113 15.04 -11.08 -7.25
CA THR A 113 14.17 -11.54 -8.35
C THR A 113 12.87 -10.73 -8.33
N GLU A 114 12.52 -10.10 -9.45
CA GLU A 114 11.34 -9.26 -9.61
C GLU A 114 10.26 -9.99 -10.41
N GLU A 115 9.01 -9.98 -9.94
CA GLU A 115 7.80 -10.47 -10.65
C GLU A 115 7.90 -11.89 -11.27
N LYS A 116 8.76 -12.77 -10.74
CA LYS A 116 8.93 -14.12 -11.28
C LYS A 116 7.75 -15.01 -10.90
N VAL A 117 7.15 -15.65 -11.91
CA VAL A 117 6.22 -16.75 -11.68
C VAL A 117 6.99 -17.96 -11.19
N ILE A 118 6.64 -18.43 -9.99
CA ILE A 118 7.20 -19.61 -9.35
C ILE A 118 6.10 -20.67 -9.34
N THR A 119 6.41 -21.83 -9.90
CA THR A 119 5.52 -22.99 -9.82
C THR A 119 6.01 -23.90 -8.70
N THR A 120 5.16 -24.15 -7.71
CA THR A 120 5.50 -25.07 -6.62
C THR A 120 5.47 -26.53 -7.10
N LYS A 121 6.00 -27.46 -6.30
CA LYS A 121 5.98 -28.90 -6.62
C LYS A 121 4.56 -29.46 -6.74
N GLU A 122 3.61 -28.81 -6.07
CA GLU A 122 2.18 -29.12 -6.07
C GLU A 122 1.43 -28.46 -7.24
N GLY A 123 2.14 -27.78 -8.15
CA GLY A 123 1.55 -27.12 -9.32
C GLY A 123 0.90 -25.77 -9.03
N VAL A 124 1.15 -25.15 -7.87
CA VAL A 124 0.61 -23.83 -7.53
C VAL A 124 1.48 -22.74 -8.18
N HIS A 125 0.85 -21.82 -8.91
CA HIS A 125 1.53 -20.64 -9.45
C HIS A 125 1.50 -19.49 -8.44
N LEU A 126 2.68 -19.03 -8.06
CA LEU A 126 2.90 -17.87 -7.21
C LEU A 126 3.60 -16.79 -8.01
N LYS A 127 3.17 -15.54 -7.86
CA LYS A 127 3.84 -14.38 -8.46
C LYS A 127 4.05 -13.32 -7.37
N PRO A 128 5.09 -13.47 -6.52
CA PRO A 128 5.45 -12.42 -5.58
C PRO A 128 5.95 -11.17 -6.33
N ASP A 129 5.83 -10.00 -5.71
CA ASP A 129 6.36 -8.76 -6.30
C ASP A 129 7.88 -8.83 -6.33
N LEU A 130 8.51 -9.27 -5.23
CA LEU A 130 9.95 -9.49 -5.14
C LEU A 130 10.29 -10.72 -4.29
N VAL A 131 11.42 -11.34 -4.62
CA VAL A 131 12.12 -12.30 -3.75
C VAL A 131 13.55 -11.80 -3.54
N LEU A 132 13.93 -11.59 -2.29
CA LEU A 132 15.29 -11.27 -1.87
C LEU A 132 15.90 -12.51 -1.22
N GLN A 133 17.03 -12.98 -1.72
CA GLN A 133 17.76 -14.10 -1.15
C GLN A 133 19.16 -13.67 -0.74
N VAL A 134 19.58 -14.00 0.49
CA VAL A 134 20.91 -13.73 1.03
C VAL A 134 21.43 -15.00 1.69
N GLY A 135 22.35 -15.70 1.02
CA GLY A 135 22.75 -17.05 1.45
C GLY A 135 21.54 -18.00 1.46
N GLU A 136 21.22 -18.53 2.63
CA GLU A 136 20.08 -19.43 2.85
C GLU A 136 18.78 -18.70 3.26
N GLU A 137 18.87 -17.41 3.61
CA GLU A 137 17.72 -16.61 4.02
C GLU A 137 16.95 -16.12 2.79
N VAL A 138 15.63 -16.31 2.79
CA VAL A 138 14.73 -15.88 1.71
C VAL A 138 13.62 -15.00 2.29
N VAL A 139 13.53 -13.77 1.76
CA VAL A 139 12.47 -12.82 2.07
C VAL A 139 11.57 -12.67 0.86
N ILE A 140 10.30 -13.01 1.02
CA ILE A 140 9.25 -12.78 0.01
C ILE A 140 8.60 -11.44 0.33
N VAL A 141 8.63 -10.52 -0.63
CA VAL A 141 8.08 -9.17 -0.46
C VAL A 141 6.82 -9.03 -1.29
N TYR A 142 5.76 -8.56 -0.63
CA TYR A 142 4.53 -8.10 -1.26
C TYR A 142 4.37 -6.60 -0.95
N VAL A 143 4.18 -5.80 -2.00
CA VAL A 143 4.11 -4.35 -1.93
C VAL A 143 2.67 -3.91 -2.09
N ALA A 144 2.11 -3.41 -0.99
CA ALA A 144 0.83 -2.73 -0.99
C ALA A 144 1.06 -1.24 -0.71
N VAL A 145 0.70 -0.38 -1.66
CA VAL A 145 0.63 1.07 -1.42
C VAL A 145 -0.81 1.39 -1.04
N THR A 146 -0.95 1.81 0.22
CA THR A 146 -2.21 2.26 0.83
C THR A 146 -2.26 3.76 0.87
#